data_AF-K6GUL6-F1
#
_entry.id   AF-K6GUL6-F1
#
_cell.length_a   1.000
_cell.length_b   1.000
_cell.length_c   1.000
_cell.angle_alpha   90.00
_cell.angle_beta   90.00
_cell.angle_gamma   90.00
#
_symmetry.space_group_name_H-M   'P 1'
#
loop_
_entity.id
_entity.type
_entity.pdbx_description
1 polymer ?
#
loop_
_entity_poly.entity_id
_entity_poly.type
_entity_poly.pdbx_seq_one_letter_code
_entity_poly.pdbx_strand_id
1 'polypeptide(L)'
;MSREAFPFSVDDISALAKAVRGNLPDAEATPGHVEMLNILARAAGCRNFQHFRANAKAQARLDAPVAPAAPPQPVDYARLRRLLRHFDADGRLVRWPSKWSDRQVVLWFLWSRLPARRVMTEGQVNACLEACHTFGDAVLLRRMLCDGGLLARTPDCREYRRVEARPEATGRELIRRLGRPGEAGETPR
;
A
#
# COMPACT_ATOMS: atom_id res chain seq x y z
N MET A 1 20.15 -7.03 -24.66
CA MET A 1 20.02 -7.52 -23.28
C MET A 1 21.00 -6.73 -22.41
N SER A 2 20.52 -5.80 -21.60
CA SER A 2 21.37 -4.99 -20.71
C SER A 2 21.96 -5.86 -19.59
N ARG A 3 23.28 -5.84 -19.41
CA ARG A 3 23.97 -6.56 -18.33
C ARG A 3 23.73 -5.81 -17.02
N GLU A 4 23.00 -6.42 -16.09
CA GLU A 4 22.85 -5.89 -14.72
C GLU A 4 24.17 -6.10 -13.95
N ALA A 5 24.76 -5.01 -13.46
CA ALA A 5 25.95 -5.04 -12.61
C ALA A 5 25.53 -4.98 -11.13
N PHE A 6 26.05 -5.90 -10.32
CA PHE A 6 25.82 -5.94 -8.88
C PHE A 6 27.14 -5.71 -8.15
N PRO A 7 27.24 -4.71 -7.25
CA PRO A 7 28.45 -4.52 -6.45
C PRO A 7 28.68 -5.75 -5.58
N PHE A 8 29.94 -6.16 -5.45
CA PHE A 8 30.38 -7.25 -4.59
C PHE A 8 31.40 -6.70 -3.60
N SER A 9 31.09 -6.74 -2.32
CA SER A 9 31.96 -6.30 -1.23
C SER A 9 32.00 -7.37 -0.14
N VAL A 10 33.16 -7.50 0.50
CA VAL A 10 33.36 -8.38 1.66
C VAL A 10 34.10 -7.61 2.74
N ASP A 11 33.80 -7.92 4.00
CA ASP A 11 34.44 -7.26 5.14
C ASP A 11 35.88 -7.77 5.38
N ASP A 12 36.14 -9.04 5.05
CA ASP A 12 37.46 -9.67 5.20
C ASP A 12 37.86 -10.46 3.93
N ILE A 13 38.87 -9.92 3.23
CA ILE A 13 39.41 -10.52 2.00
C ILE A 13 40.17 -11.83 2.26
N SER A 14 40.75 -12.02 3.45
CA SER A 14 41.49 -13.23 3.81
C SER A 14 40.52 -14.39 4.06
N ALA A 15 39.41 -14.12 4.76
CA ALA A 15 38.33 -15.08 4.94
C ALA A 15 37.70 -15.49 3.60
N LEU A 16 37.48 -14.53 2.70
CA LEU A 16 37.02 -14.79 1.33
C LEU A 16 37.97 -15.73 0.59
N ALA A 17 39.27 -15.45 0.57
CA ALA A 17 40.25 -16.26 -0.14
C ALA A 17 40.27 -17.72 0.36
N LYS A 18 40.13 -17.92 1.68
CA LYS A 18 40.05 -19.26 2.29
C LYS A 18 38.76 -19.99 1.88
N ALA A 19 37.62 -19.30 1.92
CA ALA A 19 36.33 -19.87 1.52
C ALA A 19 36.29 -20.22 0.02
N VAL A 20 36.83 -19.36 -0.85
CA VAL A 20 36.95 -19.62 -2.28
C VAL A 20 37.83 -20.85 -2.53
N ARG A 21 39.02 -20.90 -1.90
CA ARG A 21 39.94 -22.05 -2.04
C ARG A 21 39.27 -23.36 -1.62
N GLY A 22 38.54 -23.37 -0.52
CA GLY A 22 37.84 -24.57 -0.04
C GLY A 22 36.64 -25.00 -0.89
N ASN A 23 36.19 -24.18 -1.84
CA ASN A 23 35.07 -24.50 -2.74
C ASN A 23 35.53 -24.73 -4.19
N LEU A 24 36.84 -24.64 -4.48
CA LEU A 24 37.40 -25.02 -5.77
C LEU A 24 37.48 -26.55 -5.86
N PRO A 25 37.20 -27.15 -7.03
CA PRO A 25 37.36 -28.58 -7.23
C PRO A 25 38.85 -28.99 -7.11
N ASP A 26 39.10 -30.21 -6.61
CA ASP A 26 40.45 -30.75 -6.41
C ASP A 26 41.19 -31.10 -7.72
N ALA A 27 40.51 -31.07 -8.87
CA ALA A 27 41.08 -31.38 -10.18
C ALA A 27 41.49 -30.11 -10.95
N GLU A 28 42.47 -30.22 -11.86
CA GLU A 28 42.98 -29.13 -12.75
C GLU A 28 41.91 -28.45 -13.64
N ALA A 29 40.65 -28.85 -13.55
CA ALA A 29 39.55 -28.23 -14.28
C ALA A 29 39.25 -26.83 -13.72
N THR A 30 39.49 -25.81 -14.53
CA THR A 30 39.10 -24.44 -14.21
C THR A 30 37.58 -24.33 -14.15
N PRO A 31 36.97 -23.80 -13.06
CA PRO A 31 35.52 -23.68 -12.95
C PRO A 31 34.94 -22.86 -14.10
N GLY A 32 33.80 -23.29 -14.61
CA GLY A 32 33.03 -22.49 -15.59
C GLY A 32 32.56 -21.17 -14.98
N HIS A 33 32.12 -20.23 -15.83
CA HIS A 33 31.70 -18.90 -15.38
C HIS A 33 30.59 -18.94 -14.30
N VAL A 34 29.56 -19.76 -14.48
CA VAL A 34 28.44 -19.90 -13.53
C VAL A 34 28.90 -20.56 -12.23
N GLU A 35 29.82 -21.52 -12.31
CA GLU A 35 30.40 -22.18 -11.14
C GLU A 35 31.22 -21.19 -10.32
N MET A 36 32.05 -20.38 -10.99
CA MET A 36 32.80 -19.29 -10.35
C MET A 36 31.87 -18.29 -9.66
N LEU A 37 30.76 -17.89 -10.31
CA LEU A 37 29.75 -17.01 -9.69
C LEU A 37 29.12 -17.64 -8.44
N ASN A 38 28.85 -18.95 -8.46
CA ASN A 38 28.29 -19.66 -7.30
C ASN A 38 29.32 -19.84 -6.17
N ILE A 39 30.61 -19.99 -6.47
CA ILE A 39 31.69 -20.03 -5.48
C ILE A 39 31.82 -18.68 -4.79
N LEU A 40 31.88 -17.59 -5.57
CA LEU A 40 31.94 -16.23 -5.04
C LEU A 40 30.69 -15.87 -4.20
N ALA A 41 29.50 -16.23 -4.67
CA ALA A 41 28.26 -16.00 -3.92
C ALA A 41 28.25 -16.74 -2.57
N ARG A 42 28.72 -18.00 -2.53
CA ARG A 42 28.83 -18.79 -1.30
C ARG A 42 29.84 -18.20 -0.32
N ALA A 43 30.98 -17.75 -0.83
CA ALA A 43 32.00 -17.11 -0.01
C ALA A 43 31.51 -15.76 0.59
N ALA A 44 30.54 -15.11 -0.05
CA ALA A 44 29.81 -13.95 0.48
C ALA A 44 28.53 -14.31 1.27
N GLY A 45 28.34 -15.57 1.69
CA GLY A 45 27.23 -16.02 2.53
C GLY A 45 25.90 -16.29 1.81
N CYS A 46 25.85 -16.21 0.48
CA CYS A 46 24.66 -16.53 -0.31
C CYS A 46 24.66 -17.98 -0.81
N ARG A 47 23.50 -18.63 -0.87
CA ARG A 47 23.41 -20.05 -1.30
C ARG A 47 23.89 -20.28 -2.74
N ASN A 48 23.66 -19.31 -3.63
CA ASN A 48 24.08 -19.33 -5.03
C ASN A 48 23.99 -17.90 -5.62
N PHE A 49 24.37 -17.74 -6.89
CA PHE A 49 24.37 -16.43 -7.55
C PHE A 49 22.96 -15.83 -7.72
N GLN A 50 21.92 -16.65 -7.88
CA GLN A 50 20.54 -16.14 -7.96
C GLN A 50 20.09 -15.54 -6.62
N HIS A 51 20.47 -16.17 -5.50
CA HIS A 51 20.22 -15.67 -4.16
C HIS A 51 20.98 -14.35 -3.91
N PHE A 52 22.25 -14.28 -4.30
CA PHE A 52 23.05 -13.05 -4.24
C PHE A 52 22.38 -11.90 -5.00
N ARG A 53 21.94 -12.17 -6.25
CA ARG A 53 21.22 -11.19 -7.07
C ARG A 53 19.89 -10.75 -6.44
N ALA A 54 19.11 -11.69 -5.92
CA ALA A 54 17.84 -11.38 -5.27
C ALA A 54 18.04 -10.52 -4.02
N ASN A 55 19.06 -10.82 -3.22
CA ASN A 55 19.40 -10.06 -2.02
C ASN A 55 19.86 -8.63 -2.38
N ALA A 56 20.76 -8.49 -3.35
CA ALA A 56 21.21 -7.18 -3.84
C ALA A 56 20.04 -6.33 -4.39
N LYS A 57 19.08 -6.94 -5.11
CA LYS A 57 17.87 -6.24 -5.57
C LYS A 57 16.93 -5.86 -4.42
N ALA A 58 16.82 -6.69 -3.38
CA ALA A 58 16.01 -6.38 -2.21
C ALA A 58 16.61 -5.22 -1.42
N GLN A 59 17.92 -5.25 -1.18
CA GLN A 59 18.65 -4.16 -0.53
C GLN A 59 18.54 -2.86 -1.32
N ALA A 60 18.77 -2.88 -2.63
CA ALA A 60 18.60 -1.71 -3.47
C ALA A 60 17.17 -1.13 -3.44
N ARG A 61 16.14 -1.95 -3.20
CA ARG A 61 14.76 -1.46 -3.01
C ARG A 61 14.53 -0.82 -1.64
N LEU A 62 15.24 -1.26 -0.61
CA LEU A 62 15.18 -0.66 0.72
C LEU A 62 15.93 0.67 0.76
N ASP A 63 17.09 0.73 0.10
CA ASP A 63 17.94 1.93 0.03
C ASP A 63 17.44 2.93 -1.01
N ALA A 64 16.62 2.49 -1.97
CA ALA A 64 16.03 3.37 -2.96
C ALA A 64 15.18 4.44 -2.25
N PRO A 65 15.42 5.74 -2.53
CA PRO A 65 14.50 6.78 -2.07
C PRO A 65 13.11 6.45 -2.60
N VAL A 66 12.09 6.64 -1.74
CA VAL A 66 10.69 6.36 -2.06
C VAL A 66 10.38 6.97 -3.43
N ALA A 67 10.27 6.12 -4.45
CA ALA A 67 10.04 6.56 -5.81
C ALA A 67 8.78 7.43 -5.82
N PRO A 68 8.76 8.53 -6.60
CA PRO A 68 7.57 9.36 -6.71
C PRO A 68 6.38 8.48 -7.12
N ALA A 69 5.23 8.75 -6.48
CA ALA A 69 4.02 7.97 -6.64
C ALA A 69 3.77 7.65 -8.12
N ALA A 70 3.58 6.36 -8.43
CA ALA A 70 3.28 5.87 -9.77
C ALA A 70 2.17 6.72 -10.42
N PRO A 71 2.16 6.86 -11.76
CA PRO A 71 1.15 7.66 -12.45
C PRO A 71 -0.25 7.23 -12.01
N PRO A 72 -1.19 8.19 -11.86
CA PRO A 72 -2.52 7.91 -11.34
C PRO A 72 -3.18 6.82 -12.21
N GLN A 73 -3.55 5.71 -11.58
CA GLN A 73 -4.24 4.63 -12.27
C GLN A 73 -5.58 5.15 -12.85
N PRO A 74 -5.99 4.70 -14.04
CA PRO A 74 -7.27 5.10 -14.62
C PRO A 74 -8.45 4.59 -13.77
N VAL A 75 -9.62 5.22 -13.96
CA VAL A 75 -10.85 4.81 -13.28
C VAL A 75 -11.33 3.46 -13.81
N ASP A 76 -11.58 2.50 -12.91
CA ASP A 76 -12.27 1.24 -13.25
C ASP A 76 -13.79 1.42 -13.11
N TYR A 77 -14.44 1.73 -14.23
CA TYR A 77 -15.90 1.96 -14.27
C TYR A 77 -16.71 0.69 -13.99
N ALA A 78 -16.20 -0.50 -14.31
CA ALA A 78 -16.92 -1.75 -14.05
C ALA A 78 -16.97 -2.03 -12.54
N ARG A 79 -15.84 -1.78 -11.85
CA ARG A 79 -15.76 -1.85 -10.39
C ARG A 79 -16.61 -0.77 -9.72
N LEU A 80 -16.54 0.46 -10.21
CA LEU A 80 -17.35 1.57 -9.70
C LEU A 80 -18.86 1.26 -9.77
N ARG A 81 -19.34 0.73 -10.91
CA ARG A 81 -20.75 0.34 -11.08
C ARG A 81 -21.20 -0.71 -10.06
N ARG A 82 -20.32 -1.62 -9.66
CA ARG A 82 -20.60 -2.61 -8.61
C ARG A 82 -20.62 -1.94 -7.23
N LEU A 83 -19.66 -1.07 -6.95
CA LEU A 83 -19.55 -0.34 -5.69
C LEU A 83 -20.80 0.51 -5.40
N LEU A 84 -21.33 1.19 -6.42
CA LEU A 84 -22.53 2.03 -6.29
C LEU A 84 -23.77 1.25 -5.79
N ARG A 85 -23.83 -0.07 -6.00
CA ARG A 85 -24.95 -0.92 -5.50
C ARG A 85 -24.96 -1.08 -3.97
N HIS A 86 -23.89 -0.69 -3.29
CA HIS A 86 -23.84 -0.67 -1.83
C HIS A 86 -24.47 0.57 -1.23
N PHE A 87 -24.83 1.56 -2.03
CA PHE A 87 -25.41 2.83 -1.59
C PHE A 87 -26.90 2.90 -1.92
N ASP A 88 -27.68 3.59 -1.09
CA ASP A 88 -29.08 3.93 -1.37
C ASP A 88 -29.19 5.19 -2.25
N ALA A 89 -30.43 5.60 -2.51
CA ALA A 89 -30.73 6.80 -3.29
C ALA A 89 -30.22 8.09 -2.64
N ASP A 90 -30.09 8.12 -1.31
CA ASP A 90 -29.56 9.26 -0.55
C ASP A 90 -28.02 9.25 -0.48
N GLY A 91 -27.38 8.26 -1.10
CA GLY A 91 -25.93 8.09 -1.09
C GLY A 91 -25.38 7.59 0.24
N ARG A 92 -26.20 6.94 1.08
CA ARG A 92 -25.76 6.28 2.31
C ARG A 92 -25.41 4.83 2.04
N LEU A 93 -24.38 4.34 2.73
CA LEU A 93 -23.90 2.98 2.61
C LEU A 93 -24.87 2.02 3.31
N VAL A 94 -25.57 1.21 2.53
CA VAL A 94 -26.55 0.23 3.01
C VAL A 94 -25.87 -1.05 3.49
N ARG A 95 -24.78 -1.44 2.83
CA ARG A 95 -24.08 -2.69 3.15
C ARG A 95 -22.58 -2.52 3.05
N TRP A 96 -21.87 -3.01 4.06
CA TRP A 96 -20.42 -3.10 4.04
C TRP A 96 -19.92 -4.12 2.98
N PRO A 97 -19.02 -3.74 2.05
CA PRO A 97 -18.49 -4.67 1.06
C PRO A 97 -17.74 -5.85 1.72
N SER A 98 -17.82 -7.05 1.14
CA SER A 98 -17.09 -8.22 1.65
C SER A 98 -15.61 -8.21 1.25
N LYS A 99 -15.29 -7.71 0.04
CA LYS A 99 -13.92 -7.68 -0.50
C LYS A 99 -13.11 -6.55 0.12
N TRP A 100 -11.90 -6.87 0.58
CA TRP A 100 -10.98 -5.89 1.18
C TRP A 100 -10.68 -4.72 0.24
N SER A 101 -10.39 -5.01 -1.03
CA SER A 101 -10.11 -3.97 -2.02
C SER A 101 -11.27 -2.99 -2.15
N ASP A 102 -12.52 -3.46 -2.17
CA ASP A 102 -13.71 -2.62 -2.30
C ASP A 102 -13.98 -1.80 -1.05
N ARG A 103 -13.69 -2.35 0.14
CA ARG A 103 -13.72 -1.58 1.40
C ARG A 103 -12.79 -0.37 1.35
N GLN A 104 -11.58 -0.52 0.78
CA GLN A 104 -10.64 0.60 0.66
C GLN A 104 -11.22 1.76 -0.16
N VAL A 105 -11.96 1.47 -1.23
CA VAL A 105 -12.63 2.50 -2.04
C VAL A 105 -13.76 3.18 -1.27
N VAL A 106 -14.55 2.40 -0.53
CA VAL A 106 -15.64 2.94 0.31
C VAL A 106 -15.09 3.76 1.49
N LEU A 107 -13.94 3.41 2.04
CA LEU A 107 -13.30 4.21 3.08
C LEU A 107 -12.95 5.63 2.58
N TRP A 108 -12.56 5.80 1.32
CA TRP A 108 -12.38 7.13 0.73
C TRP A 108 -13.66 7.96 0.73
N PHE A 109 -14.80 7.33 0.46
CA PHE A 109 -16.10 7.99 0.57
C PHE A 109 -16.35 8.46 2.01
N LEU A 110 -16.22 7.58 3.01
CA LEU A 110 -16.43 7.93 4.42
C LEU A 110 -15.44 9.01 4.91
N TRP A 111 -14.17 8.90 4.52
CA TRP A 111 -13.14 9.91 4.77
C TRP A 111 -13.53 11.28 4.22
N SER A 112 -14.11 11.35 3.02
CA SER A 112 -14.54 12.61 2.39
C SER A 112 -15.66 13.33 3.16
N ARG A 113 -16.40 12.58 4.00
CA ARG A 113 -17.51 13.08 4.81
C ARG A 113 -17.04 13.65 6.16
N LEU A 114 -15.82 13.32 6.58
CA LEU A 114 -15.22 13.91 7.76
C LEU A 114 -14.76 15.35 7.48
N PRO A 115 -15.01 16.30 8.39
CA PRO A 115 -14.47 17.65 8.33
C PRO A 115 -12.95 17.68 8.12
N ALA A 116 -12.51 18.47 7.13
CA ALA A 116 -11.10 18.70 6.87
C ALA A 116 -10.48 19.57 7.97
N ARG A 117 -9.22 19.28 8.33
CA ARG A 117 -8.40 20.13 9.23
C ARG A 117 -9.10 20.51 10.55
N ARG A 118 -9.93 19.62 11.08
CA ARG A 118 -10.68 19.84 12.33
C ARG A 118 -10.41 18.72 13.33
N VAL A 119 -10.33 19.09 14.61
CA VAL A 119 -10.32 18.15 15.73
C VAL A 119 -11.75 17.72 16.01
N MET A 120 -11.95 16.42 16.10
CA MET A 120 -13.24 15.83 16.37
C MET A 120 -13.16 14.98 17.63
N THR A 121 -14.21 15.01 18.44
CA THR A 121 -14.41 13.99 19.48
C THR A 121 -14.87 12.69 18.85
N GLU A 122 -14.80 11.59 19.60
CA GLU A 122 -15.36 10.32 19.14
C GLU A 122 -16.82 10.44 18.70
N GLY A 123 -17.66 11.11 19.50
CA GLY A 123 -19.07 11.32 19.19
C GLY A 123 -19.29 12.11 17.91
N GLN A 124 -18.45 13.10 17.61
CA GLN A 124 -18.53 13.86 16.36
C GLN A 124 -18.16 12.99 15.15
N VAL A 125 -17.14 12.12 15.28
CA VAL A 125 -16.80 11.16 14.23
C VAL A 125 -17.95 10.19 14.01
N ASN A 126 -18.49 9.60 15.07
CA ASN A 126 -19.60 8.67 14.98
C ASN A 126 -20.81 9.32 14.31
N ALA A 127 -21.18 10.55 14.68
CA ALA A 127 -22.28 11.27 14.06
C ALA A 127 -22.07 11.50 12.55
N CYS A 128 -20.86 11.86 12.12
CA CYS A 128 -20.55 11.96 10.69
C CYS A 128 -20.70 10.62 9.97
N LEU A 129 -20.26 9.52 10.59
CA LEU A 129 -20.34 8.20 10.00
C LEU A 129 -21.78 7.68 9.96
N GLU A 130 -22.55 7.87 11.02
CA GLU A 130 -23.99 7.55 11.12
C GLU A 130 -24.80 8.22 10.03
N ALA A 131 -24.50 9.47 9.69
CA ALA A 131 -25.16 10.16 8.56
C ALA A 131 -24.88 9.51 7.19
N CYS A 132 -23.85 8.67 7.09
CA CYS A 132 -23.35 8.10 5.84
C CYS A 132 -23.66 6.61 5.66
N HIS A 133 -24.32 5.94 6.60
CA HIS A 133 -24.63 4.51 6.50
C HIS A 133 -25.94 4.14 7.23
N THR A 134 -26.53 2.98 6.92
CA THR A 134 -27.82 2.57 7.50
C THR A 134 -27.76 1.31 8.38
N PHE A 135 -26.62 0.61 8.43
CA PHE A 135 -26.46 -0.62 9.22
C PHE A 135 -26.05 -0.40 10.69
N GLY A 136 -25.89 0.85 11.13
CA GLY A 136 -25.76 1.20 12.55
C GLY A 136 -24.45 0.79 13.25
N ASP A 137 -23.35 0.62 12.52
CA ASP A 137 -22.03 0.27 13.09
C ASP A 137 -20.97 1.31 12.71
N ALA A 138 -21.08 2.49 13.30
CA ALA A 138 -20.09 3.55 13.16
C ALA A 138 -18.73 3.19 13.77
N VAL A 139 -18.71 2.32 14.79
CA VAL A 139 -17.49 1.88 15.48
C VAL A 139 -16.59 1.08 14.55
N LEU A 140 -17.17 0.13 13.80
CA LEU A 140 -16.46 -0.61 12.75
C LEU A 140 -15.84 0.34 11.73
N LEU A 141 -16.62 1.30 11.23
CA LEU A 141 -16.17 2.26 10.23
C LEU A 141 -15.04 3.15 10.76
N ARG A 142 -15.18 3.67 11.97
CA ARG A 142 -14.15 4.49 12.64
C ARG A 142 -12.85 3.70 12.84
N ARG A 143 -12.94 2.44 13.28
CA ARG A 143 -11.79 1.55 13.42
C ARG A 143 -11.09 1.33 12.08
N MET A 144 -11.84 1.00 11.03
CA MET A 144 -11.30 0.78 9.69
C MET A 144 -10.61 2.02 9.11
N LEU A 145 -11.14 3.23 9.38
CA LEU A 145 -10.50 4.49 8.99
C LEU A 145 -9.18 4.72 9.74
N CYS A 146 -9.11 4.35 11.02
CA CYS A 146 -7.87 4.42 11.79
C CYS A 146 -6.85 3.40 11.30
N ASP A 147 -7.26 2.14 11.16
CA ASP A 147 -6.39 1.04 10.71
C ASP A 147 -5.87 1.29 9.29
N GLY A 148 -6.66 1.97 8.45
CA GLY A 148 -6.26 2.42 7.11
C GLY A 148 -5.44 3.72 7.06
N GLY A 149 -5.12 4.34 8.20
CA GLY A 149 -4.34 5.58 8.26
C GLY A 149 -5.05 6.83 7.72
N LEU A 150 -6.37 6.77 7.52
CA LEU A 150 -7.21 7.86 7.00
C LEU A 150 -7.74 8.77 8.12
N LEU A 151 -7.74 8.26 9.35
CA LEU A 151 -8.15 8.98 10.55
C LEU A 151 -7.11 8.75 11.65
N ALA A 152 -6.44 9.80 12.09
CA ALA A 152 -5.55 9.75 13.24
C ALA A 152 -6.36 9.90 14.53
N ARG A 153 -5.91 9.24 15.60
CA ARG A 153 -6.50 9.37 16.93
C ARG A 153 -5.42 9.46 18.00
N THR A 154 -5.70 10.15 19.09
CA THR A 154 -4.85 10.10 20.30
C THR A 154 -4.98 8.72 20.98
N PRO A 155 -3.97 8.27 21.75
CA PRO A 155 -4.04 6.98 22.45
C PRO A 155 -5.23 6.86 23.41
N ASP A 156 -5.62 7.97 24.03
CA ASP A 156 -6.80 8.07 24.91
C ASP A 156 -8.14 8.21 24.16
N CYS A 157 -8.12 8.17 22.82
CA CYS A 157 -9.28 8.26 21.93
C CYS A 157 -10.13 9.53 22.11
N ARG A 158 -9.60 10.60 22.71
CA ARG A 158 -10.36 11.85 22.90
C ARG A 158 -10.38 12.72 21.66
N GLU A 159 -9.29 12.71 20.90
CA GLU A 159 -9.17 13.50 19.68
C GLU A 159 -9.00 12.60 18.46
N TYR A 160 -9.76 12.95 17.42
CA TYR A 160 -9.65 12.38 16.09
C TYR A 160 -9.38 13.49 15.08
N ARG A 161 -8.54 13.20 14.09
CA ARG A 161 -8.21 14.13 13.01
C ARG A 161 -8.18 13.39 11.69
N ARG A 162 -8.86 13.94 10.68
CA ARG A 162 -8.76 13.43 9.32
C ARG A 162 -7.33 13.58 8.82
N VAL A 163 -6.75 12.49 8.31
CA VAL A 163 -5.43 12.54 7.67
C VAL A 163 -5.63 12.94 6.21
N GLU A 164 -5.07 14.08 5.81
CA GLU A 164 -5.24 14.59 4.46
C GLU A 164 -4.43 13.73 3.48
N ALA A 165 -5.14 13.07 2.56
CA ALA A 165 -4.56 12.20 1.56
C ALA A 165 -5.32 12.35 0.23
N ARG A 166 -4.69 11.89 -0.86
CA ARG A 166 -5.30 11.92 -2.19
C ARG A 166 -5.90 10.55 -2.50
N PRO A 167 -7.23 10.41 -2.64
CA PRO A 167 -7.84 9.15 -3.03
C PRO A 167 -7.35 8.70 -4.41
N GLU A 168 -7.34 7.38 -4.63
CA GLU A 168 -7.16 6.80 -5.96
C GLU A 168 -8.27 7.25 -6.93
N ALA A 169 -8.05 7.11 -8.24
CA ALA A 169 -8.97 7.65 -9.25
C ALA A 169 -10.40 7.13 -9.09
N THR A 170 -10.57 5.83 -8.85
CA THR A 170 -11.89 5.21 -8.60
C THR A 170 -12.54 5.76 -7.34
N GLY A 171 -11.78 5.99 -6.26
CA GLY A 171 -12.29 6.61 -5.03
C GLY A 171 -12.74 8.05 -5.24
N ARG A 172 -11.97 8.85 -5.98
CA ARG A 172 -12.36 10.23 -6.33
C ARG A 172 -13.64 10.27 -7.16
N GLU A 173 -13.76 9.37 -8.14
CA GLU A 173 -14.96 9.28 -8.97
C GLU A 173 -16.18 8.81 -8.18
N LEU A 174 -16.01 7.87 -7.23
CA LEU A 174 -17.07 7.46 -6.31
C LEU A 174 -17.58 8.65 -5.49
N ILE A 175 -16.66 9.42 -4.88
CA ILE A 175 -17.00 10.63 -4.10
C ILE A 175 -17.78 11.62 -4.98
N ARG A 176 -17.31 11.86 -6.21
CA ARG A 176 -17.97 12.78 -7.15
C ARG A 176 -19.40 12.38 -7.46
N ARG A 177 -19.66 11.08 -7.68
CA ARG A 177 -21.00 10.57 -8.02
C ARG A 177 -21.99 10.60 -6.86
N LEU A 178 -21.50 10.44 -5.63
CA LEU A 178 -22.35 10.45 -4.43
C LEU A 178 -22.58 11.87 -3.88
N GLY A 179 -22.05 12.92 -4.54
CA GLY A 179 -22.24 14.32 -4.18
C GLY A 179 -21.84 14.65 -2.74
N ARG A 180 -22.17 15.85 -2.23
CA ARG A 180 -22.32 16.08 -0.79
C ARG A 180 -23.80 15.93 -0.42
N PRO A 181 -24.14 15.34 0.75
CA PRO A 181 -25.53 15.35 1.21
C PRO A 181 -26.00 16.81 1.29
N GLY A 182 -26.94 17.18 0.42
CA GLY A 182 -27.44 18.55 0.26
C GLY A 182 -27.28 19.18 -1.13
N GLU A 183 -26.47 18.62 -2.04
CA GLU A 183 -26.29 19.17 -3.41
C GLU A 183 -27.11 18.44 -4.50
N ALA A 184 -27.84 17.38 -4.15
CA ALA A 184 -28.67 16.61 -5.09
C ALA A 184 -29.95 17.34 -5.57
N GLY A 185 -30.07 18.65 -5.34
CA GLY A 185 -31.24 19.46 -5.66
C GLY A 185 -31.11 20.37 -6.89
N GLU A 186 -29.93 20.53 -7.48
CA GLU A 186 -29.75 21.46 -8.60
C GLU A 186 -29.31 20.70 -9.85
N THR A 187 -30.30 20.27 -10.63
CA THR A 187 -30.09 19.81 -12.01
C THR A 187 -29.92 21.05 -12.88
N PRO A 188 -28.78 21.26 -13.58
CA PRO A 188 -28.71 22.33 -14.55
C PRO A 188 -29.50 21.92 -15.81
N ARG A 189 -30.35 22.85 -16.25
CA ARG A 189 -31.07 22.83 -17.53
C ARG A 189 -30.11 22.93 -18.71
#